data_AF-A0A0F0F743-F1
#
_entry.id   AF-A0A0F0F743-F1
#
_cell.length_a   1.000
_cell.length_b   1.000
_cell.length_c   1.000
_cell.angle_alpha   90.00
_cell.angle_beta   90.00
_cell.angle_gamma   90.00
#
_symmetry.space_group_name_H-M   'P 1'
#
loop_
_entity.id
_entity.type
_entity.pdbx_description
1 polymer ?
#
loop_
_entity_poly.entity_id
_entity_poly.type
_entity_poly.pdbx_seq_one_letter_code
_entity_poly.pdbx_strand_id
1 'polypeptide(L)'
;MIQDVNSDMTLLNNFRAKRSSVYQLYGLTSRECALLEDGSIEAMAELGVHPNLQVKFLRASSQGSSEGNGKGGLPAFLARLTGES
;
A
#
# COMPACT_ATOMS: atom_id res chain seq x y z
N MET A 1 -2.58 1.13 12.07
CA MET A 1 -3.31 0.77 10.83
C MET A 1 -2.40 0.63 9.61
N ILE A 2 -1.94 1.71 8.96
CA ILE A 2 -1.16 1.59 7.69
C ILE A 2 0.11 0.74 7.85
N GLN A 3 0.80 0.88 8.98
CA GLN A 3 1.97 0.06 9.31
C GLN A 3 1.62 -1.43 9.42
N ASP A 4 0.51 -1.75 10.07
CA ASP A 4 0.04 -3.13 10.26
C ASP A 4 -0.38 -3.74 8.92
N VAL A 5 -1.12 -2.99 8.11
CA VAL A 5 -1.49 -3.38 6.73
C VAL A 5 -0.25 -3.70 5.90
N ASN A 6 0.87 -3.03 6.12
CA ASN A 6 2.11 -3.27 5.39
C ASN A 6 3.00 -4.38 5.99
N SER A 7 2.69 -4.84 7.21
CA SER A 7 3.50 -5.83 7.94
C SER A 7 2.82 -7.20 8.02
N ASP A 8 1.49 -7.25 7.87
CA ASP A 8 0.67 -8.46 7.90
C ASP A 8 0.03 -8.71 6.53
N MET A 9 0.38 -9.83 5.90
CA MET A 9 -0.14 -10.22 4.58
C MET A 9 -1.65 -10.51 4.58
N THR A 10 -2.17 -11.09 5.67
CA THR A 10 -3.60 -11.35 5.83
C THR A 10 -4.36 -10.04 5.92
N LEU A 11 -3.86 -9.10 6.71
CA LEU A 11 -4.46 -7.78 6.83
C LEU A 11 -4.37 -6.98 5.53
N LEU A 12 -3.27 -7.09 4.78
CA LEU A 12 -3.12 -6.52 3.44
C LEU A 12 -4.16 -7.06 2.46
N ASN A 13 -4.35 -8.37 2.44
CA ASN A 13 -5.34 -9.01 1.56
C ASN A 13 -6.76 -8.57 1.92
N ASN A 14 -7.09 -8.53 3.22
CA ASN A 14 -8.37 -8.01 3.70
C ASN A 14 -8.56 -6.54 3.33
N PHE A 15 -7.52 -5.71 3.47
CA PHE A 15 -7.54 -4.31 3.08
C PHE A 15 -7.81 -4.16 1.58
N ARG A 16 -7.14 -4.93 0.71
CA ARG A 16 -7.33 -4.89 -0.74
C ARG A 16 -8.70 -5.41 -1.20
N ALA A 17 -9.26 -6.38 -0.49
CA ALA A 17 -10.58 -6.93 -0.79
C ALA A 17 -11.71 -6.01 -0.31
N LYS A 18 -11.58 -5.46 0.91
CA LYS A 18 -12.60 -4.62 1.54
C LYS A 18 -11.99 -3.66 2.58
N ARG A 19 -11.55 -2.49 2.12
CA ARG A 19 -10.95 -1.44 2.96
C ARG A 19 -11.83 -1.02 4.13
N SER A 20 -13.14 -0.86 3.89
CA SER A 20 -14.10 -0.41 4.91
C SER A 20 -14.14 -1.31 6.14
N SER A 21 -14.00 -2.64 5.99
CA SER A 21 -13.91 -3.54 7.14
C SER A 21 -12.64 -3.36 7.95
N VAL A 22 -11.51 -3.05 7.29
CA VAL A 22 -10.25 -2.75 7.99
C VAL A 22 -10.36 -1.40 8.69
N TYR A 23 -10.94 -0.37 8.07
CA TYR A 23 -11.16 0.92 8.75
C TYR A 23 -12.03 0.78 9.99
N GLN A 24 -13.10 -0.01 9.92
CA GLN A 24 -13.96 -0.29 11.06
C GLN A 24 -13.21 -1.00 12.18
N LEU A 25 -12.33 -1.96 11.86
CA LEU A 25 -11.50 -2.66 12.85
C LEU A 25 -10.60 -1.70 13.64
N TYR A 26 -10.09 -0.66 12.98
CA TYR A 26 -9.24 0.36 13.60
C TYR A 26 -10.03 1.56 14.14
N GLY A 27 -11.36 1.55 14.08
CA GLY A 27 -12.21 2.60 14.65
C GLY A 27 -12.10 3.95 13.93
N LEU A 28 -11.78 3.96 12.64
CA LEU A 28 -11.70 5.20 11.86
C LEU A 28 -13.08 5.84 11.72
N THR A 29 -13.11 7.16 11.86
CA THR A 29 -14.30 7.97 11.63
C THR A 29 -14.64 8.07 10.13
N SER A 30 -15.87 8.47 9.81
CA SER A 30 -16.30 8.67 8.42
C SER A 30 -15.43 9.68 7.67
N ARG A 31 -14.94 10.71 8.35
CA ARG A 31 -14.06 11.72 7.75
C ARG A 31 -12.68 11.14 7.42
N GLU A 32 -12.08 10.39 8.34
CA GLU A 32 -10.78 9.76 8.09
C GLU A 32 -10.86 8.73 6.97
N CYS A 33 -11.94 7.94 6.92
CA CYS A 33 -12.20 7.04 5.81
C CYS A 33 -12.29 7.81 4.48
N ALA A 34 -13.02 8.92 4.44
CA ALA A 34 -13.16 9.71 3.23
C ALA A 34 -11.81 10.27 2.72
N LEU A 35 -10.97 10.77 3.63
CA LEU A 35 -9.63 11.26 3.30
C LEU A 35 -8.68 10.14 2.83
N LEU A 36 -8.79 8.94 3.41
CA LEU A 36 -8.01 7.79 2.95
C LEU A 36 -8.50 7.23 1.61
N GLU A 37 -9.80 7.27 1.34
CA GLU A 37 -10.36 6.84 0.05
C GLU A 37 -10.12 7.84 -1.08
N ASP A 38 -10.03 9.14 -0.77
CA ASP A 38 -9.53 10.14 -1.73
C ASP A 38 -8.13 9.76 -2.23
N GLY A 39 -7.28 9.27 -1.34
CA GLY A 39 -6.00 8.67 -1.68
C GLY A 39 -4.94 9.67 -2.17
N SER A 40 -5.20 10.97 -2.10
CA SER A 40 -4.18 11.98 -2.37
C SER A 40 -3.17 12.10 -1.23
N ILE A 41 -1.98 12.62 -1.55
CA ILE A 41 -0.93 12.91 -0.57
C ILE A 41 -1.40 14.00 0.39
N GLU A 42 -2.13 14.99 -0.13
CA GLU A 42 -2.70 16.11 0.60
C GLU A 42 -3.73 15.64 1.63
N ALA A 43 -4.67 14.76 1.24
CA ALA A 43 -5.66 14.19 2.16
C ALA A 43 -5.01 13.36 3.27
N MET A 44 -3.98 12.57 2.95
CA MET A 44 -3.23 11.83 3.96
C MET A 44 -2.38 12.74 4.85
N ALA A 45 -1.86 13.86 4.33
CA ALA A 45 -1.14 14.86 5.12
C ALA A 45 -2.07 15.58 6.10
N GLU A 46 -3.33 15.85 5.72
CA GLU A 46 -4.36 16.38 6.61
C GLU A 46 -4.63 15.45 7.80
N LEU A 47 -4.53 14.13 7.59
CA LEU A 47 -4.60 13.10 8.64
C LEU A 47 -3.33 12.97 9.48
N GLY A 48 -2.29 13.76 9.21
CA GLY A 48 -0.99 13.65 9.89
C GLY A 48 -0.22 12.37 9.53
N VAL A 49 -0.55 11.70 8.42
CA VAL A 49 0.15 10.49 7.99
C VAL A 49 1.55 10.87 7.51
N HIS A 50 2.58 10.26 8.11
CA HIS A 50 3.98 10.49 7.73
C HIS A 50 4.25 10.13 6.26
N PRO A 51 5.11 10.86 5.51
CA PRO A 51 5.37 10.61 4.08
C PRO A 51 5.70 9.14 3.72
N ASN A 52 6.54 8.49 4.52
CA ASN A 52 6.83 7.06 4.35
C ASN A 52 5.57 6.17 4.41
N LEU A 53 4.62 6.49 5.29
CA LEU A 53 3.36 5.75 5.41
C LEU A 53 2.38 6.08 4.28
N GLN A 54 2.42 7.30 3.74
CA GLN A 54 1.61 7.67 2.57
C GLN A 54 1.98 6.80 1.36
N VAL A 55 3.28 6.67 1.05
CA VAL A 55 3.77 5.82 -0.04
C VAL A 55 3.38 4.36 0.17
N LYS A 56 3.51 3.87 1.42
CA LYS A 56 3.10 2.50 1.80
C LYS A 56 1.60 2.29 1.67
N PHE A 57 0.78 3.27 1.99
CA PHE A 57 -0.67 3.22 1.79
C PHE A 57 -1.01 3.13 0.31
N LEU A 58 -0.44 4.00 -0.52
CA LEU A 58 -0.65 3.96 -1.98
C LEU A 58 -0.28 2.61 -2.59
N ARG A 59 0.84 2.03 -2.16
CA ARG A 59 1.28 0.69 -2.58
C ARG A 59 0.34 -0.44 -2.09
N ALA A 60 -0.20 -0.31 -0.88
CA ALA A 60 -1.18 -1.26 -0.36
C ALA A 60 -2.52 -1.15 -1.13
N SER A 61 -2.88 0.07 -1.52
CA SER A 61 -4.13 0.44 -2.18
C SER A 61 -4.17 0.10 -3.66
N SER A 62 -3.04 0.00 -4.36
CA SER A 62 -3.02 -0.50 -5.74
C SER A 62 -3.33 -2.00 -5.77
N GLN A 63 -4.45 -2.36 -6.41
CA GLN A 63 -4.74 -3.75 -6.80
C GLN A 63 -3.85 -4.12 -7.99
N GLY A 64 -2.55 -4.23 -7.73
CA GLY A 64 -1.65 -4.96 -8.61
C GLY A 64 -1.68 -6.41 -8.19
N SER A 65 -2.23 -7.28 -9.03
CA SER A 65 -2.00 -8.72 -9.00
C SER A 65 -0.55 -8.96 -8.56
N SER A 66 -0.32 -9.80 -7.56
CA SER A 66 1.00 -10.42 -7.40
C SER A 66 1.30 -11.42 -8.54
N GLU A 67 0.70 -11.22 -9.72
CA GLU A 67 1.20 -11.63 -11.03
C GLU A 67 2.08 -10.54 -11.67
N GLY A 68 2.62 -9.63 -10.87
CA GLY A 68 3.93 -9.09 -11.18
C GLY A 68 4.89 -10.28 -11.20
N ASN A 69 5.11 -10.86 -12.39
CA ASN A 69 6.16 -11.82 -12.68
C ASN A 69 7.31 -11.59 -11.70
N GLY A 70 7.51 -12.53 -10.76
CA GLY A 70 8.64 -12.55 -9.81
C GLY A 70 10.01 -12.67 -10.48
N LYS A 71 10.10 -12.24 -11.74
CA LYS A 71 11.26 -11.86 -12.52
C LYS A 71 11.17 -10.33 -12.67
N GLY A 72 11.19 -9.58 -11.58
CA GLY A 72 12.46 -9.23 -10.98
C GLY A 72 13.07 -8.04 -11.72
N GLY A 73 12.59 -6.84 -11.45
CA GLY A 73 13.26 -5.61 -11.89
C GLY A 73 14.71 -5.52 -11.40
N LEU A 74 15.00 -6.16 -10.26
CA LEU A 74 16.35 -6.30 -9.73
C LEU A 74 17.20 -7.31 -10.54
N PRO A 75 16.77 -8.55 -10.81
CA PRO A 75 17.45 -9.44 -11.75
C PRO A 75 17.71 -8.84 -13.14
N ALA A 76 16.72 -8.17 -13.75
CA ALA A 76 16.89 -7.53 -15.06
C ALA A 76 17.88 -6.35 -15.02
N PHE A 77 17.86 -5.57 -13.94
CA PHE A 77 18.83 -4.52 -13.69
C PHE A 77 20.25 -5.08 -13.48
N LEU A 78 20.38 -6.16 -12.70
CA LEU A 78 21.66 -6.82 -12.44
C LEU A 78 22.23 -7.44 -13.72
N ALA A 79 21.44 -8.13 -14.53
CA ALA A 79 21.87 -8.68 -15.81
C ALA A 79 22.40 -7.59 -16.76
N ARG A 80 21.75 -6.41 -16.77
CA ARG A 80 22.24 -5.25 -17.54
C ARG A 80 23.57 -4.70 -17.01
N LEU A 81 23.81 -4.79 -15.71
CA LEU A 81 25.03 -4.27 -15.08
C LEU A 81 26.22 -5.24 -15.19
N THR A 82 25.96 -6.55 -15.10
CA THR A 82 27.00 -7.60 -15.11
C THR A 82 27.27 -8.18 -16.49
N GLY A 83 26.35 -8.00 -17.45
CA GLY A 83 26.53 -8.46 -18.83
C GLY A 83 26.39 -9.97 -19.03
N GLU A 84 25.94 -10.71 -18.02
CA GLU A 84 25.70 -12.15 -18.12
C GLU A 84 24.29 -12.40 -18.68
N SER A 85 24.24 -13.11 -19.82
CA SER A 85 23.02 -13.58 -20.50
C SER A 85 22.82 -15.07 -20.33
#